data_AF-A0AAX2J687-F1
#
_entry.id   AF-A0AAX2J687-F1
#
_cell.length_a   1.000
_cell.length_b   1.000
_cell.length_c   1.000
_cell.angle_alpha   90.00
_cell.angle_beta   90.00
_cell.angle_gamma   90.00
#
_symmetry.space_group_name_H-M   'P 1'
#
loop_
_entity.id
_entity.type
_entity.pdbx_description
1 polymer ?
#
loop_
_entity_poly.entity_id
_entity_poly.type
_entity_poly.pdbx_seq_one_letter_code
_entity_poly.pdbx_strand_id
1 'polypeptide(L)' 'MKKLLLIALTSMAVLSACNTISGAGKDISAAGHAVTDTAQEVKQAM' A
#
# COMPACT_ATOMS: atom_id res chain seq x y z
N MET A 1 31.89 -10.28 -9.70
CA MET A 1 30.69 -10.89 -10.32
C MET A 1 29.55 -11.15 -9.33
N LYS A 2 29.76 -11.88 -8.22
CA LYS A 2 28.70 -12.18 -7.22
C LYS A 2 28.03 -10.95 -6.59
N LYS A 3 28.80 -9.88 -6.34
CA LYS A 3 28.29 -8.61 -5.78
C LYS A 3 27.34 -7.87 -6.73
N LEU A 4 27.59 -7.93 -8.04
CA LEU A 4 26.76 -7.29 -9.05
C LEU A 4 25.42 -8.02 -9.21
N LEU A 5 25.44 -9.36 -9.14
CA LEU A 5 24.22 -10.17 -9.13
C LEU A 5 23.32 -9.86 -7.92
N LEU A 6 23.92 -9.71 -6.73
CA LEU A 6 23.15 -9.33 -5.53
C LEU A 6 22.53 -7.93 -5.66
N ILE A 7 23.28 -6.96 -6.18
CA ILE A 7 22.76 -5.59 -6.42
C ILE A 7 21.61 -5.58 -7.44
N ALA A 8 21.71 -6.40 -8.49
CA ALA A 8 20.66 -6.52 -9.50
C ALA A 8 19.38 -7.18 -8.92
N LEU A 9 19.52 -8.20 -8.09
CA LEU A 9 18.38 -8.87 -7.45
C LEU A 9 17.65 -7.96 -6.45
N THR A 10 18.39 -7.19 -5.65
CA THR A 10 17.78 -6.26 -4.70
C THR A 10 17.11 -5.08 -5.38
N SER A 11 17.67 -4.56 -6.48
CA SER A 11 17.03 -3.47 -7.23
C SER A 11 15.71 -3.91 -7.87
N MET A 12 15.65 -5.13 -8.41
CA MET A 12 14.40 -5.71 -8.92
C MET A 12 13.33 -5.87 -7.83
N ALA A 13 13.72 -6.34 -6.64
CA ALA A 13 12.81 -6.47 -5.51
C ALA A 13 12.26 -5.10 -5.04
N VAL A 14 13.10 -4.06 -4.99
CA VAL A 14 12.67 -2.70 -4.64
C VAL A 14 11.72 -2.11 -5.69
N LEU A 15 11.99 -2.30 -6.98
CA LEU A 15 11.10 -1.84 -8.05
C LEU A 15 9.73 -2.55 -8.00
N SER A 16 9.71 -3.87 -7.77
CA SER A 16 8.47 -4.63 -7.57
C SER A 16 7.73 -4.20 -6.29
N ALA A 17 8.46 -3.84 -5.24
CA ALA A 17 7.88 -3.30 -4.01
C ALA A 17 7.17 -1.95 -4.28
N CYS A 18 7.74 -1.05 -5.07
CA CYS A 18 7.08 0.22 -5.41
C CYS A 18 5.71 0.01 -6.07
N ASN A 19 5.58 -0.96 -6.99
CA ASN A 19 4.30 -1.29 -7.62
C ASN A 19 3.31 -2.01 -6.67
N THR A 20 3.82 -2.84 -5.74
CA THR A 20 2.98 -3.55 -4.73
C THR A 20 2.45 -2.59 -3.67
N ILE A 21 3.27 -1.64 -3.21
CA ILE A 21 2.90 -0.64 -2.21
C ILE A 21 1.76 0.25 -2.71
N SER A 22 1.73 0.57 -4.01
CA SER A 22 0.64 1.35 -4.60
C SER A 22 -0.70 0.59 -4.56
N GLY A 23 -0.70 -0.70 -4.89
CA GLY A 23 -1.88 -1.57 -4.77
C GLY A 23 -2.37 -1.67 -3.33
N ALA A 24 -1.48 -2.02 -2.41
CA ALA A 24 -1.80 -2.10 -0.98
C ALA A 24 -2.31 -0.75 -0.43
N GLY A 25 -1.73 0.38 -0.87
CA GLY A 25 -2.19 1.71 -0.48
C GLY A 25 -3.62 2.00 -0.95
N LYS A 26 -3.98 1.60 -2.18
CA LYS A 26 -5.33 1.74 -2.70
C LYS A 26 -6.35 0.93 -1.88
N ASP A 27 -6.00 -0.30 -1.51
CA ASP A 27 -6.86 -1.15 -0.68
C ASP A 27 -7.05 -0.57 0.73
N ILE A 28 -5.96 -0.06 1.35
CA ILE A 28 -6.00 0.62 2.65
C ILE A 28 -6.87 1.88 2.58
N SER A 29 -6.74 2.70 1.53
CA SER A 29 -7.56 3.90 1.36
C SER A 29 -9.04 3.59 1.18
N ALA A 30 -9.40 2.52 0.46
CA ALA A 30 -10.78 2.09 0.30
C ALA A 30 -11.40 1.62 1.63
N ALA A 31 -10.66 0.79 2.39
CA ALA A 31 -11.07 0.38 3.73
C ALA A 31 -11.20 1.59 4.68
N GLY A 32 -10.26 2.53 4.62
CA GLY A 32 -10.30 3.77 5.39
C GLY A 32 -11.55 4.61 5.08
N HIS A 33 -11.89 4.79 3.80
CA HIS A 33 -13.12 5.48 3.40
C HIS A 33 -14.37 4.84 4.00
N ALA A 34 -14.50 3.52 3.92
CA ALA A 34 -15.66 2.81 4.47
C ALA A 34 -15.81 3.04 5.99
N VAL A 35 -14.70 3.02 6.73
CA VAL A 35 -14.69 3.29 8.18
C VAL A 35 -15.03 4.75 8.46
N THR A 36 -14.44 5.69 7.72
CA THR A 36 -14.72 7.13 7.88
C THR A 36 -16.18 7.46 7.60
N ASP A 37 -16.75 6.93 6.52
CA ASP A 37 -18.16 7.14 6.16
C ASP A 37 -19.08 6.60 7.25
N THR A 38 -18.84 5.37 7.71
CA THR A 38 -19.62 4.76 8.81
C THR A 38 -19.53 5.59 10.09
N ALA A 39 -18.33 6.05 10.45
CA ALA A 39 -18.14 6.88 11.63
C ALA A 39 -18.85 8.23 11.50
N GLN A 40 -18.87 8.82 10.30
CA GLN A 40 -19.57 10.06 10.02
C GLN A 40 -21.09 9.89 10.10
N GLU A 41 -21.62 8.78 9.57
CA GLU A 41 -23.05 8.44 9.64
C GLU A 41 -23.52 8.31 11.09
N VAL A 42 -22.77 7.57 11.92
CA VAL A 42 -23.06 7.44 13.36
C VAL A 42 -22.98 8.79 14.08
N LYS A 43 -21.96 9.60 13.76
CA LYS A 43 -21.80 10.94 14.33
C LYS A 43 -22.99 11.85 13.99
N GLN A 44 -23.57 11.73 12.80
CA GLN A 44 -24.74 12.51 12.38
C GLN A 44 -26.05 12.01 12.98
N ALA A 45 -26.12 10.73 13.36
CA ALA A 45 -27.29 10.13 13.99
C ALA A 45 -27.37 10.32 15.51
N MET A 46 -26.28 10.81 16.14
CA MET A 46 -26.25 11.30 17.52
C MET A 46 -26.65 12.78 17.60
#